data_AF-A0A975G2G5-F1
#
_entry.id   AF-A0A975G2G5-F1
#
_cell.length_a   1.000
_cell.length_b   1.000
_cell.length_c   1.000
_cell.angle_alpha   90.00
_cell.angle_beta   90.00
_cell.angle_gamma   90.00
#
_symmetry.space_group_name_H-M   'P 1'
#
loop_
_entity.id
_entity.type
_entity.pdbx_description
1 polymer ?
#
loop_
_entity_poly.entity_id
_entity_poly.type
_entity_poly.pdbx_seq_one_letter_code
_entity_poly.pdbx_strand_id
1 'polypeptide(L)'
;MPSPNPVLADWQDSFVVEHSHRPLRLAAMPTPAFLFFIGLAVLCATPAAVFAKTQPLDVQTIAGSYLDGANGRQAKPQNTLDIVPTSPSAAYFRTHLEFRNDHECNLWGIAHVDGGKLIYRKPLGGTPRRPRTCVLQISRRGQLIALNDGENTCSDFCGEFASFKGAAFPLASRQPIRDLHGVKASQEYRDAVAENDQSKPSKSDQPAASTIGARSHHAHARKQGQHLRDKWSWSLTK
;
A
#
# COMPACT_ATOMS: atom_id res chain seq x y z
N MET A 1 -17.06 42.74 19.74
CA MET A 1 -15.63 42.92 19.44
C MET A 1 -14.87 41.82 20.18
N PRO A 2 -14.37 40.76 19.51
CA PRO A 2 -13.60 39.74 20.18
C PRO A 2 -12.14 40.21 20.37
N SER A 3 -11.62 39.95 21.55
CA SER A 3 -10.26 40.29 21.98
C SER A 3 -9.22 39.45 21.23
N PRO A 4 -8.09 40.01 20.78
CA PRO A 4 -7.01 39.23 20.19
C PRO A 4 -6.28 38.44 21.28
N ASN A 5 -6.19 37.11 21.11
CA ASN A 5 -5.33 36.26 21.92
C ASN A 5 -3.90 36.30 21.34
N PRO A 6 -2.89 36.76 22.10
CA PRO A 6 -1.50 36.63 21.70
C PRO A 6 -0.92 35.35 22.31
N VAL A 7 -0.98 34.24 21.57
CA VAL A 7 -0.15 33.06 21.84
C VAL A 7 0.43 32.57 20.52
N LEU A 8 1.30 33.40 19.94
CA LEU A 8 2.29 33.00 18.96
C LEU A 8 3.63 33.00 19.69
N ALA A 9 4.03 31.82 20.16
CA ALA A 9 5.40 31.53 20.55
C ALA A 9 5.71 30.09 20.17
N ASP A 10 6.47 30.00 19.08
CA ASP A 10 7.65 29.14 18.98
C ASP A 10 7.43 27.62 18.99
N TRP A 11 7.18 27.04 17.81
CA TRP A 11 7.35 25.61 17.56
C TRP A 11 7.98 25.38 16.18
N GLN A 12 9.22 25.86 16.02
CA GLN A 12 10.12 25.37 14.96
C GLN A 12 11.29 24.52 15.49
N ASP A 13 11.53 24.45 16.79
CA ASP A 13 12.61 23.63 17.35
C ASP A 13 12.07 22.61 18.34
N SER A 14 12.05 21.33 17.94
CA SER A 14 12.35 20.15 18.78
C SER A 14 11.88 18.84 18.11
N PHE A 15 12.43 18.52 16.94
CA PHE A 15 12.87 17.14 16.70
C PHE A 15 14.38 17.10 16.92
N VAL A 16 14.80 17.47 18.14
CA VAL A 16 16.09 17.02 18.63
C VAL A 16 15.91 15.53 18.88
N VAL A 17 16.47 14.72 17.98
CA VAL A 17 16.83 13.34 18.30
C VAL A 17 17.84 13.46 19.43
N GLU A 18 17.37 13.33 20.67
CA GLU A 18 18.24 13.27 21.84
C GLU A 18 19.06 11.98 21.71
N HIS A 19 20.22 12.13 21.08
CA HIS A 19 21.29 11.15 21.13
C HIS A 19 21.71 11.11 22.59
N SER A 20 21.12 10.16 23.34
CA SER A 20 21.58 9.81 24.68
C SER A 20 23.02 9.30 24.55
N HIS A 21 23.96 10.23 24.57
CA HIS A 21 25.37 9.97 24.79
C HIS A 21 25.49 9.51 26.24
N ARG A 22 25.22 8.22 26.47
CA ARG A 22 25.71 7.56 27.67
C ARG A 22 27.23 7.70 27.64
N PRO A 23 27.87 8.29 28.65
CA PRO A 23 29.32 8.26 28.75
C PRO A 23 29.74 6.80 28.89
N LEU A 24 30.38 6.28 27.85
CA LEU A 24 31.08 5.01 27.90
C LEU A 24 32.18 5.15 28.95
N ARG A 25 31.95 4.58 30.14
CA ARG A 25 33.02 4.32 31.09
C ARG A 25 33.97 3.32 30.44
N LEU A 26 35.11 3.82 29.96
CA LEU A 26 36.25 3.02 29.55
C LEU A 26 36.75 2.23 30.77
N ALA A 27 36.35 0.96 30.86
CA ALA A 27 37.09 -0.02 31.65
C ALA A 27 38.27 -0.48 30.79
N ALA A 28 39.47 -0.06 31.18
CA ALA A 28 40.71 -0.59 30.63
C ALA A 28 40.79 -2.09 30.91
N MET A 29 40.75 -2.91 29.86
CA MET A 29 41.05 -4.33 29.95
C MET A 29 42.41 -4.62 29.30
N PRO A 30 43.24 -5.47 29.93
CA PRO A 30 44.57 -5.80 29.42
C PRO A 30 44.47 -6.67 28.17
N THR A 31 45.26 -6.29 27.17
CA THR A 31 45.52 -6.99 25.91
C THR A 31 46.24 -8.32 26.14
N PRO A 32 45.69 -9.48 25.74
CA PRO A 32 46.49 -10.63 25.40
C PRO A 32 46.81 -10.61 23.90
N ALA A 33 48.09 -10.46 23.60
CA ALA A 33 48.67 -10.73 22.30
C ALA A 33 48.42 -12.20 21.93
N PHE A 34 47.63 -12.45 20.90
CA PHE A 34 47.60 -13.74 20.22
C PHE A 34 47.66 -13.54 18.71
N LEU A 35 48.87 -13.70 18.20
CA LEU A 35 49.20 -14.01 16.82
C LEU A 35 48.57 -15.35 16.45
N PHE A 36 47.56 -15.42 15.58
CA PHE A 36 47.29 -16.65 14.81
C PHE A 36 46.77 -16.34 13.39
N PHE A 37 47.65 -16.60 12.43
CA PHE A 37 47.44 -17.09 11.07
C PHE A 37 46.34 -16.48 10.19
N ILE A 38 46.84 -15.73 9.20
CA ILE A 38 46.19 -15.39 7.93
C ILE A 38 45.87 -16.69 7.19
N GLY A 39 44.62 -17.13 7.26
CA GLY A 39 44.01 -18.10 6.35
C GLY A 39 43.00 -17.37 5.47
N LEU A 40 43.45 -16.83 4.33
CA LEU A 40 42.60 -16.12 3.37
C LEU A 40 41.76 -17.12 2.55
N ALA A 41 40.71 -17.67 3.15
CA ALA A 41 39.66 -18.35 2.42
C ALA A 41 38.70 -17.28 1.86
N VAL A 42 38.91 -16.89 0.60
CA VAL A 42 37.97 -16.03 -0.14
C VAL A 42 36.70 -16.83 -0.43
N LEU A 43 35.81 -16.90 0.57
CA LEU A 43 34.44 -17.34 0.39
C LEU A 43 33.74 -16.28 -0.45
N CYS A 44 33.47 -16.58 -1.71
CA CYS A 44 32.54 -15.83 -2.54
C CYS A 44 31.13 -15.97 -1.93
N ALA A 45 30.85 -15.21 -0.88
CA ALA A 45 29.51 -15.02 -0.36
C ALA A 45 28.74 -14.23 -1.41
N THR A 46 28.14 -14.95 -2.36
CA THR A 46 27.14 -14.36 -3.24
C THR A 46 26.06 -13.77 -2.34
N PRO A 47 25.80 -12.46 -2.40
CA PRO A 47 24.68 -11.89 -1.68
C PRO A 47 23.43 -12.53 -2.27
N ALA A 48 22.88 -13.53 -1.58
CA ALA A 48 21.55 -14.01 -1.88
C ALA A 48 20.64 -12.81 -1.69
N ALA A 49 20.27 -12.16 -2.79
CA ALA A 49 19.29 -11.10 -2.81
C ALA A 49 18.01 -11.72 -2.24
N VAL A 50 17.76 -11.46 -0.96
CA VAL A 50 16.50 -11.81 -0.32
C VAL A 50 15.48 -10.88 -0.94
N PHE A 51 14.91 -11.30 -2.07
CA PHE A 51 13.70 -10.71 -2.58
C PHE A 51 12.64 -10.95 -1.52
N ALA A 52 12.45 -9.96 -0.64
CA ALA A 52 11.33 -9.93 0.27
C ALA A 52 10.08 -10.00 -0.61
N LYS A 53 9.49 -11.20 -0.70
CA LYS A 53 8.22 -11.40 -1.40
C LYS A 53 7.23 -10.46 -0.73
N THR A 54 6.80 -9.42 -1.44
CA THR A 54 5.71 -8.58 -0.99
C THR A 54 4.52 -9.49 -0.77
N GLN A 55 4.18 -9.75 0.50
CA GLN A 55 3.03 -10.58 0.81
C GLN A 55 1.80 -9.90 0.21
N PRO A 56 0.93 -10.64 -0.49
CA PRO A 56 -0.30 -10.07 -0.99
C PRO A 56 -1.08 -9.51 0.21
N LEU A 57 -1.59 -8.30 0.05
CA LEU A 57 -2.41 -7.67 1.08
C LEU A 57 -3.77 -8.39 1.11
N ASP A 58 -4.05 -9.08 2.21
CA ASP A 58 -5.39 -9.57 2.49
C ASP A 58 -6.23 -8.43 3.07
N VAL A 59 -7.19 -7.95 2.30
CA VAL A 59 -8.11 -6.86 2.68
C VAL A 59 -8.82 -7.17 3.99
N GLN A 60 -9.17 -8.43 4.26
CA GLN A 60 -9.85 -8.82 5.50
C GLN A 60 -8.98 -8.57 6.74
N THR A 61 -7.66 -8.69 6.59
CA THR A 61 -6.72 -8.48 7.72
C THR A 61 -6.56 -7.03 8.12
N ILE A 62 -6.96 -6.08 7.27
CA ILE A 62 -6.91 -4.63 7.54
C ILE A 62 -8.30 -3.99 7.57
N ALA A 63 -9.37 -4.78 7.47
CA ALA A 63 -10.73 -4.30 7.58
C ALA A 63 -11.01 -3.83 9.01
N GLY A 64 -11.68 -2.69 9.15
CA GLY A 64 -12.00 -2.10 10.45
C GLY A 64 -12.14 -0.58 10.40
N SER A 65 -12.56 -0.02 11.53
CA SER A 65 -12.50 1.41 11.81
C SER A 65 -11.25 1.69 12.63
N TYR A 66 -10.50 2.71 12.26
CA TYR A 66 -9.25 3.10 12.89
C TYR A 66 -9.37 4.52 13.41
N LEU A 67 -8.87 4.74 14.62
CA LEU A 67 -8.82 6.04 15.27
C LEU A 67 -7.37 6.36 15.59
N ASP A 68 -6.95 7.59 15.35
CA ASP A 68 -5.67 8.10 15.84
C ASP A 68 -5.97 9.11 16.97
N GLY A 69 -5.43 8.84 18.18
CA GLY A 69 -5.33 9.87 19.23
C GLY A 69 -6.34 9.90 20.38
N ALA A 70 -7.05 8.83 20.71
CA ALA A 70 -7.81 8.75 21.97
C ALA A 70 -6.90 8.53 23.20
N ASN A 71 -6.04 9.50 23.54
CA ASN A 71 -5.36 9.52 24.83
C ASN A 71 -6.23 10.22 25.89
N GLY A 72 -7.46 9.72 26.06
CA GLY A 72 -8.36 9.86 27.23
C GLY A 72 -8.61 11.21 27.91
N ARG A 73 -8.01 12.33 27.48
CA ARG A 73 -7.97 13.57 28.29
C ARG A 73 -8.17 14.88 27.52
N GLN A 74 -8.39 14.87 26.20
CA GLN A 74 -8.69 16.10 25.46
C GLN A 74 -9.73 15.87 24.35
N ALA A 75 -10.58 16.87 24.12
CA ALA A 75 -11.41 17.05 22.93
C ALA A 75 -10.52 17.41 21.72
N LYS A 76 -9.57 16.53 21.39
CA LYS A 76 -8.74 16.72 20.20
C LYS A 76 -9.48 16.24 18.95
N PRO A 77 -9.17 16.86 17.81
CA PRO A 77 -9.62 16.40 16.51
C PRO A 77 -9.47 14.88 16.34
N GLN A 78 -10.52 14.20 15.87
CA GLN A 78 -10.56 12.75 15.75
C GLN A 78 -10.28 12.33 14.30
N ASN A 79 -9.02 11.99 14.05
CA ASN A 79 -8.64 11.34 12.80
C ASN A 79 -9.29 9.95 12.71
N THR A 80 -9.98 9.68 11.62
CA THR A 80 -10.63 8.39 11.36
C THR A 80 -10.25 7.81 10.00
N LEU A 81 -10.21 6.48 9.95
CA LEU A 81 -10.12 5.70 8.72
C LEU A 81 -10.99 4.45 8.85
N ASP A 82 -12.00 4.34 8.00
CA ASP A 82 -12.82 3.14 7.85
C ASP A 82 -12.36 2.37 6.61
N ILE A 83 -12.19 1.04 6.72
CA ILE A 83 -11.90 0.13 5.61
C ILE A 83 -12.93 -1.00 5.62
N VAL A 84 -13.82 -0.98 4.62
CA VAL A 84 -14.89 -1.96 4.42
C VAL A 84 -14.57 -2.81 3.19
N PRO A 85 -14.34 -4.13 3.34
CA PRO A 85 -14.15 -5.03 2.20
C PRO A 85 -15.36 -4.98 1.25
N THR A 86 -15.09 -4.84 -0.05
CA THR A 86 -16.11 -4.96 -1.11
C THR A 86 -15.87 -6.18 -1.99
N SER A 87 -14.62 -6.66 -2.07
CA SER A 87 -14.23 -7.92 -2.69
C SER A 87 -12.90 -8.41 -2.09
N PRO A 88 -12.38 -9.60 -2.46
CA PRO A 88 -11.04 -10.03 -2.02
C PRO A 88 -9.90 -9.09 -2.45
N SER A 89 -10.08 -8.30 -3.50
CA SER A 89 -9.07 -7.39 -4.06
C SER A 89 -9.49 -5.92 -4.03
N ALA A 90 -10.54 -5.56 -3.29
CA ALA A 90 -11.00 -4.18 -3.20
C ALA A 90 -11.67 -3.87 -1.86
N ALA A 91 -11.56 -2.63 -1.42
CA ALA A 91 -12.24 -2.11 -0.25
C ALA A 91 -12.78 -0.72 -0.49
N TYR A 92 -13.96 -0.45 0.04
CA TYR A 92 -14.38 0.91 0.33
C TYR A 92 -13.55 1.44 1.48
N PHE A 93 -13.09 2.67 1.35
CA PHE A 93 -12.50 3.40 2.47
C PHE A 93 -13.15 4.77 2.62
N ARG A 94 -13.09 5.30 3.84
CA ARG A 94 -13.40 6.69 4.14
C ARG A 94 -12.41 7.17 5.19
N THR A 95 -11.83 8.33 4.98
CA THR A 95 -10.93 8.96 5.95
C THR A 95 -11.33 10.40 6.19
N HIS A 96 -11.20 10.80 7.45
CA HIS A 96 -11.33 12.17 7.92
C HIS A 96 -10.07 12.45 8.73
N LEU A 97 -9.30 13.45 8.32
CA LEU A 97 -8.13 13.91 9.05
C LEU A 97 -8.34 15.37 9.42
N GLU A 98 -8.04 15.72 10.66
CA GLU A 98 -8.11 17.07 11.17
C GLU A 98 -6.71 17.50 11.63
N PHE A 99 -6.36 18.75 11.32
CA PHE A 99 -5.06 19.33 11.60
C PHE A 99 -5.20 20.50 12.57
N ARG A 100 -4.13 20.81 13.32
CA ARG A 100 -4.15 21.85 14.38
C ARG A 100 -4.46 23.27 13.88
N ASN A 101 -4.41 23.49 12.57
CA ASN A 101 -4.66 24.78 11.92
C ASN A 101 -6.07 24.88 11.33
N ASP A 102 -7.02 24.07 11.81
CA ASP A 102 -8.41 24.04 11.32
C ASP A 102 -8.53 23.64 9.83
N HIS A 103 -7.52 22.93 9.34
CA HIS A 103 -7.59 22.26 8.05
C HIS A 103 -8.06 20.83 8.27
N GLU A 104 -8.80 20.32 7.30
CA GLU A 104 -9.25 18.95 7.27
C GLU A 104 -8.96 18.32 5.91
N CYS A 105 -8.85 16.99 5.90
CA CYS A 105 -8.86 16.20 4.68
C CYS A 105 -9.99 15.17 4.76
N ASN A 106 -10.84 15.13 3.74
CA ASN A 106 -11.99 14.24 3.64
C ASN A 106 -11.96 13.50 2.32
N LEU A 107 -11.78 12.17 2.35
CA LEU A 107 -11.77 11.36 1.14
C LEU A 107 -12.39 9.99 1.37
N TRP A 108 -13.18 9.55 0.41
CA TRP A 108 -13.76 8.22 0.35
C TRP A 108 -13.71 7.67 -1.08
N GLY A 109 -13.76 6.35 -1.21
CA GLY A 109 -13.72 5.70 -2.52
C GLY A 109 -13.56 4.19 -2.43
N ILE A 110 -13.50 3.52 -3.58
CA ILE A 110 -13.10 2.12 -3.68
C ILE A 110 -11.63 2.04 -4.09
N ALA A 111 -10.79 1.48 -3.22
CA ALA A 111 -9.40 1.20 -3.51
C ALA A 111 -9.21 -0.28 -3.87
N HIS A 112 -8.29 -0.56 -4.79
CA HIS A 112 -7.98 -1.91 -5.28
C HIS A 112 -6.61 -2.38 -4.83
N VAL A 113 -6.47 -3.69 -4.58
CA VAL A 113 -5.18 -4.28 -4.21
C VAL A 113 -4.24 -4.27 -5.41
N ASP A 114 -3.10 -3.58 -5.25
CA ASP A 114 -1.99 -3.55 -6.21
C ASP A 114 -0.67 -3.49 -5.44
N GLY A 115 0.24 -4.42 -5.74
CA GLY A 115 1.57 -4.48 -5.10
C GLY A 115 1.55 -4.58 -3.56
N GLY A 116 0.56 -5.27 -2.97
CA GLY A 116 0.41 -5.40 -1.51
C GLY A 116 -0.10 -4.14 -0.81
N LYS A 117 -0.77 -3.25 -1.55
CA LYS A 117 -1.38 -2.00 -1.05
C LYS A 117 -2.77 -1.85 -1.63
N LEU A 118 -3.63 -1.11 -0.95
CA LEU A 118 -4.86 -0.61 -1.55
C LEU A 118 -4.53 0.71 -2.28
N ILE A 119 -4.86 0.80 -3.56
CA ILE A 119 -4.62 1.97 -4.39
C ILE A 119 -5.97 2.53 -4.84
N TYR A 120 -6.24 3.77 -4.45
CA TYR A 120 -7.36 4.56 -4.94
C TYR A 120 -6.90 5.47 -6.08
N ARG A 121 -7.72 5.61 -7.12
CA ARG A 121 -7.45 6.49 -8.27
C ARG A 121 -8.72 7.21 -8.67
N LYS A 122 -8.70 8.55 -8.65
CA LYS A 122 -9.82 9.38 -9.11
C LYS A 122 -9.35 10.45 -10.09
N PRO A 123 -9.88 10.47 -11.32
CA PRO A 123 -9.69 11.60 -12.23
C PRO A 123 -10.27 12.87 -11.61
N LEU A 124 -9.47 13.94 -11.58
CA LEU A 124 -9.88 15.26 -11.09
C LEU A 124 -10.05 16.28 -12.23
N GLY A 125 -10.12 15.79 -13.47
CA GLY A 125 -10.13 16.62 -14.66
C GLY A 125 -8.73 17.15 -15.01
N GLY A 126 -8.61 18.44 -15.27
CA GLY A 126 -7.39 19.08 -15.78
C GLY A 126 -7.43 19.32 -17.28
N THR A 127 -6.31 19.77 -17.84
CA THR A 127 -6.22 20.03 -19.29
C THR A 127 -5.84 18.73 -20.02
N PRO A 128 -6.17 18.57 -21.31
CA PRO A 128 -5.72 17.41 -22.08
C PRO A 128 -4.20 17.19 -22.05
N ARG A 129 -3.43 18.27 -21.88
CA ARG A 129 -1.96 18.22 -21.77
C ARG A 129 -1.45 17.89 -20.36
N ARG A 130 -2.29 18.06 -19.34
CA ARG A 130 -1.97 17.85 -17.92
C ARG A 130 -3.23 17.31 -17.21
N PRO A 131 -3.63 16.06 -17.49
CA PRO A 131 -4.69 15.43 -16.74
C PRO A 131 -4.25 15.29 -15.28
N ARG A 132 -5.19 15.50 -14.36
CA ARG A 132 -4.97 15.34 -12.93
C ARG A 132 -5.71 14.11 -12.44
N THR A 133 -5.04 13.34 -11.61
CA THR A 133 -5.60 12.14 -10.98
C THR A 133 -5.13 12.13 -9.54
N CYS A 134 -6.05 12.06 -8.59
CA CYS A 134 -5.72 11.75 -7.20
C CYS A 134 -5.36 10.26 -7.08
N VAL A 135 -4.21 9.96 -6.48
CA VAL A 135 -3.71 8.61 -6.24
C VAL A 135 -3.35 8.46 -4.76
N LEU A 136 -4.26 7.86 -3.99
CA LEU A 136 -4.01 7.57 -2.58
C LEU A 136 -3.63 6.09 -2.39
N GLN A 137 -2.53 5.84 -1.69
CA GLN A 137 -2.13 4.49 -1.28
C GLN A 137 -2.46 4.27 0.20
N ILE A 138 -3.09 3.15 0.51
CA ILE A 138 -3.33 2.66 1.88
C ILE A 138 -2.54 1.35 2.03
N SER A 139 -1.62 1.33 2.98
CA SER A 139 -0.69 0.19 3.11
C SER A 139 -0.40 -0.14 4.56
N ARG A 140 -0.24 -1.43 4.87
CA ARG A 140 0.26 -1.86 6.16
C ARG A 140 1.79 -1.67 6.21
N ARG A 141 2.28 -0.97 7.23
CA ARG A 141 3.71 -0.81 7.52
C ARG A 141 3.96 -1.25 8.96
N GLY A 142 4.34 -2.51 9.14
CA GLY A 142 4.49 -3.12 10.46
C GLY A 142 3.18 -3.11 11.24
N GLN A 143 3.14 -2.30 12.31
CA GLN A 143 1.99 -2.11 13.20
C GLN A 143 1.17 -0.85 12.88
N LEU A 144 1.32 -0.28 11.70
CA LEU A 144 0.59 0.91 11.24
C LEU A 144 -0.17 0.63 9.94
N ILE A 145 -1.33 1.25 9.77
CA ILE A 145 -1.97 1.48 8.49
C ILE A 145 -1.62 2.90 8.04
N ALA A 146 -0.80 3.02 7.00
CA ALA A 146 -0.29 4.29 6.52
C ALA A 146 -1.01 4.74 5.25
N LEU A 147 -1.35 6.03 5.20
CA LEU A 147 -1.81 6.73 4.01
C LEU A 147 -0.63 7.40 3.31
N ASN A 148 -0.62 7.37 1.98
CA ASN A 148 0.42 7.99 1.17
C ASN A 148 -0.15 8.54 -0.13
N ASP A 149 -0.15 9.87 -0.25
CA ASP A 149 -0.57 10.62 -1.45
C ASP A 149 0.62 11.00 -2.35
N GLY A 150 1.78 10.35 -2.21
CA GLY A 150 2.92 10.50 -3.13
C GLY A 150 3.33 11.96 -3.39
N GLU A 151 2.97 12.45 -4.58
CA GLU A 151 3.20 13.81 -5.10
C GLU A 151 2.11 14.83 -4.69
N ASN A 152 1.33 14.53 -3.64
CA ASN A 152 0.23 15.36 -3.16
C ASN A 152 -0.90 15.53 -4.19
N THR A 153 -1.24 14.44 -4.87
CA THR A 153 -2.21 14.43 -5.97
C THR A 153 -3.66 14.57 -5.53
N CYS A 154 -3.93 14.32 -4.24
CA CYS A 154 -5.25 14.37 -3.64
C CYS A 154 -5.48 15.67 -2.85
N SER A 155 -4.74 16.74 -3.13
CA SER A 155 -4.87 18.03 -2.43
C SER A 155 -6.24 18.67 -2.56
N ASP A 156 -7.03 18.34 -3.60
CA ASP A 156 -8.40 18.87 -3.78
C ASP A 156 -9.38 18.34 -2.70
N PHE A 157 -8.98 17.29 -1.96
CA PHE A 157 -9.73 16.72 -0.84
C PHE A 157 -9.23 17.20 0.53
N CYS A 158 -8.32 18.17 0.53
CA CYS A 158 -7.69 18.74 1.71
C CYS A 158 -7.84 20.26 1.69
N GLY A 159 -7.95 20.87 2.87
CA GLY A 159 -7.77 22.30 3.03
C GLY A 159 -6.37 22.77 2.58
N GLU A 160 -6.21 24.08 2.41
CA GLU A 160 -4.93 24.69 2.08
C GLU A 160 -3.86 24.23 3.10
N PHE A 161 -2.71 23.74 2.65
CA PHE A 161 -1.63 23.19 3.50
C PHE A 161 -1.89 21.86 4.23
N ALA A 162 -2.99 21.15 3.95
CA ALA A 162 -3.21 19.79 4.44
C ALA A 162 -2.87 18.72 3.38
N SER A 163 -2.56 17.50 3.84
CA SER A 163 -2.23 16.36 2.98
C SER A 163 -2.45 15.05 3.71
N PHE A 164 -2.79 13.98 2.97
CA PHE A 164 -2.78 12.61 3.51
C PHE A 164 -1.37 12.06 3.73
N LYS A 165 -0.33 12.73 3.24
CA LYS A 165 1.05 12.23 3.31
C LYS A 165 1.52 12.12 4.77
N GLY A 166 1.89 10.91 5.15
CA GLY A 166 2.43 10.64 6.49
C GLY A 166 1.38 10.34 7.55
N ALA A 167 0.08 10.50 7.23
CA ALA A 167 -0.98 10.05 8.12
C ALA A 167 -0.91 8.54 8.31
N ALA A 168 -1.03 8.09 9.56
CA ALA A 168 -0.95 6.68 9.90
C ALA A 168 -1.80 6.37 11.13
N PHE A 169 -2.38 5.18 11.14
CA PHE A 169 -3.23 4.69 12.20
C PHE A 169 -2.60 3.45 12.84
N PRO A 170 -2.50 3.37 14.18
CA PRO A 170 -2.05 2.15 14.84
C PRO A 170 -2.94 0.97 14.48
N LEU A 171 -2.36 -0.17 14.11
CA LEU A 171 -3.13 -1.39 13.86
C LEU A 171 -3.87 -1.85 15.13
N ALA A 172 -3.31 -1.53 16.31
CA ALA A 172 -3.92 -1.77 17.60
C ALA A 172 -5.16 -0.88 17.88
N SER A 173 -5.33 0.24 17.18
CA SER A 173 -6.53 1.07 17.30
C SER A 173 -7.70 0.59 16.43
N ARG A 174 -7.49 -0.50 15.68
CA ARG A 174 -8.52 -1.12 14.85
C ARG A 174 -9.69 -1.60 15.70
N GLN A 175 -10.87 -1.13 15.36
CA GLN A 175 -12.14 -1.55 15.92
C GLN A 175 -13.01 -2.20 14.84
N PRO A 176 -13.92 -3.11 15.21
CA PRO A 176 -14.98 -3.53 14.30
C PRO A 176 -15.83 -2.32 13.87
N ILE A 177 -16.25 -2.29 12.60
CA ILE A 177 -17.13 -1.24 12.08
C ILE A 177 -18.51 -1.44 12.71
N ARG A 178 -18.89 -0.51 13.61
CA ARG A 178 -20.10 -0.64 14.44
C ARG A 178 -21.40 -0.66 13.63
N ASP A 179 -21.48 0.18 12.61
CA ASP A 179 -22.67 0.32 11.77
C ASP A 179 -22.33 0.12 10.29
N LEU A 180 -22.00 -1.13 9.93
CA LEU A 180 -21.71 -1.49 8.54
C LEU A 180 -22.91 -1.25 7.62
N HIS A 181 -24.14 -1.43 8.13
CA HIS A 181 -25.35 -1.18 7.37
C HIS A 181 -25.49 0.30 7.05
N GLY A 182 -25.32 1.18 8.03
CA GLY A 182 -25.32 2.63 7.84
C GLY A 182 -24.23 3.11 6.90
N VAL A 183 -23.00 2.56 7.02
CA VAL A 183 -21.92 2.87 6.06
C VAL A 183 -22.32 2.50 4.64
N LYS A 184 -22.85 1.29 4.40
CA LYS A 184 -23.28 0.87 3.05
C LYS A 184 -24.51 1.64 2.55
N ALA A 185 -25.33 2.15 3.46
CA ALA A 185 -26.47 2.99 3.15
C ALA A 185 -26.13 4.49 3.05
N SER A 186 -24.87 4.87 3.23
CA SER A 186 -24.45 6.28 3.15
C SER A 186 -24.38 6.75 1.69
N GLN A 187 -24.42 8.07 1.48
CA GLN A 187 -24.27 8.63 0.14
C GLN A 187 -22.84 8.43 -0.39
N GLU A 188 -21.84 8.60 0.48
CA GLU A 188 -20.43 8.42 0.16
C GLU A 188 -20.13 7.01 -0.36
N TYR A 189 -20.72 5.98 0.26
CA TYR A 189 -20.57 4.61 -0.20
C TYR A 189 -21.22 4.39 -1.58
N ARG A 190 -22.44 4.91 -1.78
CA ARG A 190 -23.12 4.82 -3.09
C ARG A 190 -22.33 5.52 -4.19
N ASP A 191 -21.81 6.71 -3.92
CA ASP A 191 -21.00 7.47 -4.87
C ASP A 191 -19.70 6.73 -5.20
N ALA A 192 -19.03 6.16 -4.19
CA ALA A 192 -17.82 5.36 -4.38
C ALA A 192 -18.07 4.12 -5.26
N VAL A 193 -19.20 3.42 -5.04
CA VAL A 193 -19.57 2.26 -5.86
C VAL A 193 -19.88 2.69 -7.30
N ALA A 194 -20.66 3.76 -7.48
CA ALA A 194 -21.00 4.28 -8.80
C ALA A 194 -19.75 4.74 -9.58
N GLU A 195 -18.85 5.48 -8.94
CA GLU A 195 -17.56 5.91 -9.51
C GLU A 195 -16.69 4.69 -9.90
N ASN A 196 -16.64 3.68 -9.03
CA ASN A 196 -15.89 2.45 -9.29
C ASN A 196 -16.47 1.64 -10.45
N ASP A 197 -17.79 1.62 -10.64
CA ASP A 197 -18.42 0.92 -11.75
C ASP A 197 -18.17 1.62 -13.10
N GLN A 198 -18.06 2.95 -13.10
CA GLN A 198 -17.72 3.72 -14.30
C GLN A 198 -16.25 3.62 -14.70
N SER A 199 -15.34 3.42 -13.74
CA SER A 199 -13.90 3.30 -14.03
C SER A 199 -13.48 1.93 -14.55
N LYS A 200 -14.36 0.93 -14.51
CA LYS A 200 -14.12 -0.36 -15.16
C LYS A 200 -14.01 -0.12 -16.66
N PRO A 201 -12.97 -0.65 -17.33
CA PRO A 201 -12.87 -0.53 -18.77
C PRO A 201 -14.16 -1.06 -19.41
N SER A 202 -14.82 -0.23 -20.20
CA SER A 202 -15.98 -0.64 -20.96
C SER A 202 -15.59 -1.90 -21.75
N LYS A 203 -16.49 -2.89 -21.79
CA LYS A 203 -16.26 -4.11 -22.57
C LYS A 203 -15.99 -3.81 -24.06
N SER A 204 -16.34 -2.60 -24.54
CA SER A 204 -16.00 -2.10 -25.88
C SER A 204 -14.53 -1.74 -26.07
N ASP A 205 -13.82 -1.40 -24.99
CA ASP A 205 -12.47 -0.81 -25.05
C ASP A 205 -11.38 -1.86 -24.82
N GLN A 206 -11.76 -3.08 -24.41
CA GLN A 206 -10.87 -4.22 -24.50
C GLN A 206 -10.64 -4.50 -25.98
N PRO A 207 -9.41 -4.34 -26.51
CA PRO A 207 -9.13 -4.65 -27.91
C PRO A 207 -9.60 -6.08 -28.14
N ALA A 208 -10.63 -6.25 -28.97
CA ALA A 208 -11.31 -7.51 -29.20
C ALA A 208 -10.24 -8.59 -29.26
N ALA A 209 -10.16 -9.42 -28.21
CA ALA A 209 -9.02 -10.27 -27.91
C ALA A 209 -8.59 -10.88 -29.23
N SER A 210 -7.48 -10.34 -29.75
CA SER A 210 -7.18 -10.43 -31.17
C SER A 210 -7.15 -11.90 -31.49
N THR A 211 -8.22 -12.37 -32.13
CA THR A 211 -8.32 -13.71 -32.65
C THR A 211 -7.49 -13.67 -33.92
N ILE A 212 -6.21 -13.28 -33.79
CA ILE A 212 -5.15 -13.65 -34.71
C ILE A 212 -5.19 -15.15 -34.60
N GLY A 213 -5.84 -15.73 -35.61
CA GLY A 213 -6.11 -17.13 -35.67
C GLY A 213 -4.83 -17.86 -35.30
N ALA A 214 -4.98 -18.83 -34.41
CA ALA A 214 -4.27 -20.08 -34.55
C ALA A 214 -4.61 -20.64 -35.94
N ARG A 215 -4.07 -20.02 -37.00
CA ARG A 215 -3.96 -20.62 -38.31
C ARG A 215 -2.94 -21.71 -38.10
N SER A 216 -3.50 -22.88 -37.81
CA SER A 216 -2.90 -24.20 -37.87
C SER A 216 -1.71 -24.22 -38.83
N HIS A 217 -0.50 -24.10 -38.27
CA HIS A 217 0.71 -24.66 -38.87
C HIS A 217 0.85 -26.16 -38.50
N HIS A 218 -0.26 -26.84 -38.20
CA HIS A 218 -0.32 -28.31 -38.06
C HIS A 218 -0.52 -29.01 -39.42
N ALA A 219 0.27 -28.65 -40.44
CA ALA A 219 0.22 -29.34 -41.73
C ALA A 219 1.54 -29.97 -42.19
N HIS A 220 2.68 -29.82 -41.49
CA HIS A 220 3.95 -30.35 -42.02
C HIS A 220 4.81 -31.25 -41.12
N ALA A 221 4.37 -31.62 -39.92
CA ALA A 221 5.14 -32.47 -39.00
C ALA A 221 4.56 -33.88 -38.76
N ARG A 222 3.79 -34.43 -39.73
CA ARG A 222 3.23 -35.80 -39.66
C ARG A 222 3.80 -36.77 -40.69
N LYS A 223 5.05 -36.58 -41.13
CA LYS A 223 5.71 -37.52 -42.08
C LYS A 223 7.06 -38.09 -41.67
N GLN A 224 7.55 -37.88 -40.45
CA GLN A 224 8.85 -38.45 -40.02
C GLN A 224 8.81 -39.28 -38.73
N GLY A 225 7.66 -39.43 -38.07
CA GLY A 225 7.55 -40.16 -36.79
C GLY A 225 7.03 -41.61 -36.87
N GLN A 226 6.74 -42.13 -38.07
CA GLN A 226 6.19 -43.49 -38.24
C GLN A 226 7.22 -44.55 -38.62
N HIS A 227 8.48 -44.19 -38.90
CA HIS A 227 9.48 -45.17 -39.35
C HIS A 227 10.34 -45.80 -38.23
N LEU A 228 10.16 -45.39 -36.95
CA LEU A 228 11.02 -45.83 -35.85
C LEU A 228 10.33 -46.71 -34.78
N ARG A 229 9.06 -47.12 -34.97
CA ARG A 229 8.39 -48.03 -34.03
C ARG A 229 8.43 -49.51 -34.41
N ASP A 230 8.95 -49.86 -35.58
CA ASP A 230 8.92 -51.25 -36.06
C ASP A 230 10.18 -52.07 -35.74
N LYS A 231 11.12 -51.56 -34.93
CA LYS A 231 12.41 -52.23 -34.67
C LYS A 231 12.63 -52.81 -33.27
N TRP A 232 11.66 -52.76 -32.36
CA TRP A 232 11.85 -53.22 -30.97
C TRP A 232 10.86 -54.31 -30.53
N SER A 233 10.47 -55.22 -31.43
CA SER A 233 9.55 -56.31 -31.12
C SER A 233 10.11 -57.71 -31.42
N TRP A 234 11.41 -57.95 -31.25
CA TRP A 234 11.94 -59.32 -31.27
C TRP A 234 13.15 -59.42 -30.34
N SER A 235 12.93 -59.85 -29.10
CA SER A 235 13.88 -60.64 -28.28
C SER A 235 13.33 -60.80 -26.86
N LEU A 236 12.41 -61.74 -26.66
CA LEU A 236 12.09 -62.31 -25.34
C LEU A 236 11.39 -63.67 -25.55
N THR A 237 12.18 -64.67 -25.96
CA THR A 237 11.87 -66.09 -25.75
C THR A 237 13.16 -66.89 -25.87
N LYS A 238 13.75 -67.21 -24.73
CA LYS A 238 14.14 -68.56 -24.27
C LYS A 238 14.99 -68.47 -23.01
#